data_AF-A0A4Z0GVT8-F1
#
_entry.id   AF-A0A4Z0GVT8-F1
#
_cell.length_a   1.000
_cell.length_b   1.000
_cell.length_c   1.000
_cell.angle_alpha   90.00
_cell.angle_beta   90.00
_cell.angle_gamma   90.00
#
_symmetry.space_group_name_H-M   'P 1'
#
loop_
_entity.id
_entity.type
_entity.pdbx_description
1 polymer ?
#
loop_
_entity_poly.entity_id
_entity_poly.type
_entity_poly.pdbx_seq_one_letter_code
_entity_poly.pdbx_strand_id
1 'polypeptide(L)'
;MKKLWMSTLVISCGLVLGACSAEEAANYSPDQIVAKAVAKESAVKGFHMKGQMEVFKGEEQIDDSTIEQWTDNENNKTKIITEAANGDISKTLNDGEKIISYSALQDAAFEMDAPETEEGAATQSQRAQIERRLEQTRETHNVELIGEEKWNGFDTYHIKAVPKEEGEGLTGIEEYWLTTEDWFIVKSVTESKDMKVNYSVSELEINPEFDASTFEIELPEDVEVKPFEEMNPSTEVTLEEAASDYGKPLLTVKNDSYNVERIESFYMQSFDRTEVSQEFHKDGFLQFTLSSFESPDESLSMGLGEEEELEVRGTDAVYSEDVITNLVWDENGLRYSLLVQNPEISKEQLLKIVENLQPVNE
;
A
#
# COMPACT_ATOMS: atom_id res chain seq x y z
N MET A 1 37.22 -22.41 79.49
CA MET A 1 37.11 -21.33 78.48
C MET A 1 36.20 -21.87 77.38
N LYS A 2 34.88 -21.60 77.40
CA LYS A 2 34.15 -20.52 76.65
C LYS A 2 34.62 -20.46 75.18
N LYS A 3 33.85 -20.65 74.11
CA LYS A 3 32.40 -20.78 73.77
C LYS A 3 32.33 -21.63 72.47
N LEU A 4 31.40 -22.56 72.26
CA LEU A 4 30.01 -22.41 71.78
C LEU A 4 29.84 -21.70 70.41
N TRP A 5 29.39 -22.51 69.44
CA TRP A 5 28.25 -22.29 68.53
C TRP A 5 28.41 -21.70 67.12
N MET A 6 27.72 -22.40 66.22
CA MET A 6 26.88 -21.95 65.10
C MET A 6 27.46 -22.00 63.67
N SER A 7 26.92 -22.96 62.92
CA SER A 7 26.84 -23.04 61.48
C SER A 7 26.35 -21.73 60.85
N THR A 8 27.00 -21.27 59.79
CA THR A 8 26.31 -20.51 58.73
C THR A 8 27.06 -20.69 57.41
N LEU A 9 26.39 -21.34 56.47
CA LEU A 9 26.72 -21.36 55.04
C LEU A 9 26.59 -19.92 54.52
N VAL A 10 27.71 -19.25 54.24
CA VAL A 10 27.69 -17.95 53.57
C VAL A 10 28.00 -18.20 52.10
N ILE A 11 26.93 -18.31 51.33
CA ILE A 11 26.91 -18.03 49.90
C ILE A 11 27.23 -16.54 49.77
N SER A 12 28.45 -16.18 49.39
CA SER A 12 28.79 -14.80 49.03
C SER A 12 28.83 -14.67 47.52
N CYS A 13 27.81 -13.96 47.02
CA CYS A 13 27.69 -13.41 45.68
C CYS A 13 29.01 -12.86 45.14
N GLY A 14 29.29 -13.21 43.88
CA GLY A 14 30.39 -12.64 43.13
C GLY A 14 30.30 -13.07 41.68
N LEU A 15 29.25 -12.64 40.98
CA LEU A 15 29.13 -12.50 39.52
C LEU A 15 27.79 -11.78 39.25
N VAL A 16 27.81 -10.46 39.34
CA VAL A 16 26.75 -9.58 38.80
C VAL A 16 27.41 -8.79 37.69
N LEU A 17 27.36 -9.33 36.48
CA LEU A 17 27.60 -8.59 35.24
C LEU A 17 26.60 -9.12 34.21
N GLY A 18 25.64 -8.25 33.82
CA GLY A 18 24.88 -8.38 32.59
C GLY A 18 23.69 -9.34 32.59
N ALA A 19 22.72 -9.15 33.47
CA ALA A 19 21.39 -9.76 33.34
C ALA A 19 20.30 -8.77 33.76
N CYS A 20 20.28 -7.60 33.11
CA CYS A 20 19.15 -6.69 33.11
C CYS A 20 18.96 -6.24 31.65
N SER A 21 18.12 -6.95 30.90
CA SER A 21 17.52 -6.42 29.67
C SER A 21 16.36 -7.27 29.13
N ALA A 22 16.27 -8.56 29.45
CA ALA A 22 15.17 -9.40 28.92
C ALA A 22 13.83 -9.20 29.65
N GLU A 23 13.84 -8.90 30.96
CA GLU A 23 12.61 -8.82 31.77
C GLU A 23 11.96 -7.43 31.73
N GLU A 24 12.71 -6.39 31.33
CA GLU A 24 12.16 -5.06 31.10
C GLU A 24 11.52 -4.92 29.72
N ALA A 25 11.97 -5.65 28.70
CA ALA A 25 11.42 -5.57 27.33
C ALA A 25 10.03 -6.22 27.17
N ALA A 26 9.72 -7.24 27.97
CA ALA A 26 8.49 -8.02 27.88
C ALA A 26 7.23 -7.35 28.48
N ASN A 27 7.31 -6.10 28.93
CA ASN A 27 6.22 -5.39 29.61
C ASN A 27 5.83 -4.07 28.94
N TYR A 28 6.23 -3.82 27.68
CA TYR A 28 5.82 -2.63 26.97
C TYR A 28 4.58 -2.91 26.12
N SER A 29 3.50 -2.17 26.35
CA SER A 29 2.41 -2.06 25.38
C SER A 29 2.95 -1.41 24.09
N PRO A 30 2.30 -1.63 22.94
CA PRO A 30 2.61 -0.92 21.70
C PRO A 30 2.69 0.61 21.88
N ASP A 31 1.86 1.18 22.74
CA ASP A 31 1.90 2.60 23.11
C ASP A 31 3.14 2.96 23.92
N GLN A 32 3.69 2.04 24.71
CA GLN A 32 4.95 2.24 25.42
C GLN A 32 6.17 2.09 24.51
N ILE A 33 6.07 1.42 23.36
CA ILE A 33 7.14 1.32 22.37
C ILE A 33 7.16 2.59 21.53
N VAL A 34 5.99 3.03 21.07
CA VAL A 34 5.81 4.35 20.46
C VAL A 34 6.19 5.46 21.44
N ALA A 35 5.85 5.35 22.74
CA ALA A 35 6.26 6.34 23.74
C ALA A 35 7.74 6.26 24.13
N LYS A 36 8.37 5.07 24.13
CA LYS A 36 9.82 4.94 24.33
C LYS A 36 10.62 5.46 23.14
N ALA A 37 10.04 5.38 21.94
CA ALA A 37 10.55 6.03 20.75
C ALA A 37 10.70 7.55 20.93
N VAL A 38 9.84 8.20 21.73
CA VAL A 38 9.78 9.67 21.92
C VAL A 38 11.09 10.27 22.46
N ALA A 39 12.02 9.47 22.99
CA ALA A 39 13.24 10.01 23.60
C ALA A 39 14.40 10.32 22.64
N LYS A 40 14.42 9.80 21.40
CA LYS A 40 15.48 10.06 20.42
C LYS A 40 14.90 10.27 19.03
N GLU A 41 14.78 11.52 18.63
CA GLU A 41 14.53 11.90 17.24
C GLU A 41 15.88 11.90 16.51
N SER A 42 16.08 10.99 15.55
CA SER A 42 17.21 11.09 14.62
C SER A 42 16.76 11.90 13.40
N ALA A 43 17.52 12.95 13.08
CA ALA A 43 17.28 13.74 11.88
C ALA A 43 17.82 13.00 10.66
N VAL A 44 16.97 12.18 10.03
CA VAL A 44 17.29 11.51 8.76
C VAL A 44 17.12 12.52 7.62
N LYS A 45 18.24 13.07 7.18
CA LYS A 45 18.36 13.97 6.02
C LYS A 45 18.31 13.21 4.69
N GLY A 46 18.73 11.94 4.71
CA GLY A 46 18.67 11.06 3.57
C GLY A 46 19.13 9.66 3.92
N PHE A 47 18.96 8.73 3.01
CA PHE A 47 19.42 7.35 3.18
C PHE A 47 19.67 6.68 1.83
N HIS A 48 20.54 5.67 1.86
CA HIS A 48 20.70 4.69 0.81
C HIS A 48 20.38 3.31 1.38
N MET A 49 19.64 2.50 0.62
CA MET A 49 19.27 1.16 1.05
C MET A 49 19.22 0.17 -0.10
N LYS A 50 19.57 -1.08 0.20
CA LYS A 50 19.36 -2.22 -0.69
C LYS A 50 18.57 -3.30 0.03
N GLY A 51 17.53 -3.78 -0.63
CA GLY A 51 16.70 -4.85 -0.14
C GLY A 51 16.32 -5.87 -1.20
N GLN A 52 15.63 -6.90 -0.76
CA GLN A 52 15.04 -7.96 -1.56
C GLN A 52 13.59 -8.14 -1.14
N MET A 53 12.72 -8.30 -2.13
CA MET A 53 11.31 -8.63 -1.99
C MET A 53 11.07 -10.00 -2.60
N GLU A 54 10.42 -10.87 -1.85
CA GLU A 54 10.01 -12.20 -2.32
C GLU A 54 8.51 -12.33 -2.14
N VAL A 55 7.80 -12.74 -3.20
CA VAL A 55 6.35 -12.99 -3.16
C VAL A 55 6.08 -14.44 -3.47
N PHE A 56 5.28 -15.07 -2.61
CA PHE A 56 4.87 -16.46 -2.73
C PHE A 56 3.35 -16.55 -2.84
N LYS A 57 2.87 -17.43 -3.72
CA LYS A 57 1.48 -17.88 -3.77
C LYS A 57 1.42 -19.32 -3.28
N GLY A 58 0.94 -19.53 -2.06
CA GLY A 58 1.13 -20.80 -1.35
C GLY A 58 2.63 -21.09 -1.14
N GLU A 59 3.11 -22.22 -1.66
CA GLU A 59 4.55 -22.59 -1.60
C GLU A 59 5.35 -22.16 -2.84
N GLU A 60 4.68 -21.67 -3.89
CA GLU A 60 5.33 -21.27 -5.14
C GLU A 60 5.81 -19.82 -5.05
N GLN A 61 7.10 -19.58 -5.30
CA GLN A 61 7.65 -18.23 -5.42
C GLN A 61 7.29 -17.66 -6.78
N ILE A 62 6.50 -16.59 -6.78
CA ILE A 62 6.01 -15.92 -7.99
C ILE A 62 6.74 -14.60 -8.28
N ASP A 63 7.42 -14.04 -7.29
CA ASP A 63 8.33 -12.90 -7.46
C ASP A 63 9.58 -13.06 -6.59
N ASP A 64 10.68 -12.57 -7.13
CA ASP A 64 11.94 -12.36 -6.44
C ASP A 64 12.58 -11.14 -7.09
N SER A 65 12.62 -10.04 -6.36
CA SER A 65 13.10 -8.77 -6.86
C SER A 65 14.02 -8.09 -5.87
N THR A 66 15.02 -7.39 -6.39
CA THR A 66 15.89 -6.53 -5.59
C THR A 66 15.44 -5.09 -5.72
N ILE A 67 15.58 -4.33 -4.65
CA ILE A 67 15.23 -2.91 -4.60
C ILE A 67 16.45 -2.16 -4.10
N GLU A 68 16.90 -1.16 -4.84
CA GLU A 68 17.91 -0.20 -4.40
C GLU A 68 17.33 1.21 -4.43
N GLN A 69 17.40 1.90 -3.30
CA GLN A 69 16.80 3.21 -3.12
C GLN A 69 17.79 4.22 -2.53
N TRP A 70 17.77 5.42 -3.10
CA TRP A 70 18.45 6.60 -2.59
C TRP A 70 17.38 7.67 -2.34
N THR A 71 17.41 8.28 -1.17
CA THR A 71 16.47 9.35 -0.81
C THR A 71 17.22 10.50 -0.15
N ASP A 72 17.04 11.69 -0.68
CA ASP A 72 17.48 12.98 -0.12
C ASP A 72 16.24 13.77 0.30
N ASN A 73 15.96 13.77 1.60
CA ASN A 73 14.82 14.47 2.18
C ASN A 73 15.01 15.99 2.18
N GLU A 74 16.26 16.49 2.16
CA GLU A 74 16.52 17.94 2.18
C GLU A 74 16.21 18.58 0.82
N ASN A 75 16.43 17.84 -0.27
CA ASN A 75 16.19 18.30 -1.63
C ASN A 75 14.97 17.63 -2.32
N ASN A 76 14.20 16.84 -1.59
CA ASN A 76 13.04 16.07 -2.08
C ASN A 76 13.36 15.22 -3.32
N LYS A 77 14.53 14.56 -3.32
CA LYS A 77 14.95 13.68 -4.41
C LYS A 77 14.89 12.23 -3.99
N THR A 78 14.46 11.37 -4.90
CA THR A 78 14.46 9.92 -4.66
C THR A 78 14.76 9.19 -5.95
N LYS A 79 15.63 8.19 -5.89
CA LYS A 79 15.87 7.25 -6.98
C LYS A 79 15.58 5.85 -6.46
N ILE A 80 14.81 5.07 -7.21
CA ILE A 80 14.51 3.68 -6.92
C ILE A 80 14.83 2.88 -8.17
N ILE A 81 15.58 1.78 -7.99
CA ILE A 81 15.83 0.79 -9.03
C ILE A 81 15.33 -0.54 -8.50
N THR A 82 14.46 -1.19 -9.27
CA THR A 82 13.99 -2.54 -8.97
C THR A 82 14.41 -3.46 -10.10
N GLU A 83 14.96 -4.62 -9.76
CA GLU A 83 15.33 -5.66 -10.72
C GLU A 83 14.63 -6.96 -10.33
N ALA A 84 13.77 -7.46 -11.22
CA ALA A 84 13.09 -8.74 -11.05
C ALA A 84 14.01 -9.91 -11.44
N ALA A 85 13.73 -11.12 -10.95
CA ALA A 85 14.57 -12.29 -11.20
C ALA A 85 14.70 -12.70 -12.68
N ASN A 86 13.76 -12.27 -13.54
CA ASN A 86 13.86 -12.46 -15.00
C ASN A 86 14.82 -11.46 -15.67
N GLY A 87 15.38 -10.50 -14.92
CA GLY A 87 16.26 -9.43 -15.41
C GLY A 87 15.54 -8.16 -15.84
N ASP A 88 14.21 -8.10 -15.70
CA ASP A 88 13.47 -6.88 -16.00
C ASP A 88 13.79 -5.80 -14.94
N ILE A 89 14.12 -4.62 -15.43
CA ILE A 89 14.50 -3.48 -14.60
C ILE A 89 13.42 -2.40 -14.70
N SER A 90 12.98 -1.90 -13.54
CA SER A 90 12.25 -0.64 -13.45
C SER A 90 13.10 0.41 -12.73
N LYS A 91 12.94 1.67 -13.13
CA LYS A 91 13.67 2.80 -12.55
C LYS A 91 12.69 3.93 -12.30
N THR A 92 12.69 4.50 -11.12
CA THR A 92 11.94 5.71 -10.79
C THR A 92 12.90 6.77 -10.26
N LEU A 93 12.80 7.98 -10.80
CA LEU A 93 13.55 9.15 -10.37
C LEU A 93 12.60 10.30 -10.08
N ASN A 94 12.57 10.77 -8.85
CA ASN A 94 12.09 12.08 -8.47
C ASN A 94 13.30 13.01 -8.30
N ASP A 95 13.41 14.04 -9.13
CA ASP A 95 14.50 15.02 -9.08
C ASP A 95 14.17 16.30 -8.29
N GLY A 96 12.96 16.36 -7.72
CA GLY A 96 12.39 17.48 -6.98
C GLY A 96 11.45 18.36 -7.82
N GLU A 97 11.50 18.27 -9.16
CA GLU A 97 10.61 18.98 -10.07
C GLU A 97 9.71 18.01 -10.85
N LYS A 98 10.28 16.87 -11.27
CA LYS A 98 9.60 15.84 -12.05
C LYS A 98 9.82 14.45 -11.46
N ILE A 99 8.90 13.55 -11.77
CA ILE A 99 9.03 12.13 -11.57
C ILE A 99 9.10 11.44 -12.92
N ILE A 100 10.18 10.70 -13.18
CA ILE A 100 10.35 9.85 -14.35
C ILE A 100 10.30 8.39 -13.90
N SER A 101 9.45 7.59 -14.53
CA SER A 101 9.34 6.14 -14.30
C SER A 101 9.57 5.38 -15.59
N TYR A 102 10.53 4.47 -15.58
CA TYR A 102 10.88 3.57 -16.68
C TYR A 102 10.56 2.13 -16.31
N SER A 103 10.06 1.37 -17.27
CA SER A 103 9.81 -0.06 -17.16
C SER A 103 10.35 -0.80 -18.37
N ALA A 104 11.31 -1.70 -18.18
CA ALA A 104 11.80 -2.57 -19.24
C ALA A 104 10.70 -3.50 -19.78
N LEU A 105 9.74 -3.89 -18.94
CA LEU A 105 8.60 -4.73 -19.35
C LEU A 105 7.71 -4.02 -20.38
N GLN A 106 7.55 -2.70 -20.26
CA GLN A 106 6.76 -1.89 -21.18
C GLN A 106 7.59 -1.26 -22.30
N ASP A 107 8.92 -1.37 -22.20
CA ASP A 107 9.89 -0.69 -23.08
C ASP A 107 9.58 0.82 -23.23
N ALA A 108 9.25 1.46 -22.10
CA ALA A 108 8.76 2.83 -22.08
C ALA A 108 9.18 3.57 -20.82
N ALA A 109 9.30 4.90 -20.94
CA ALA A 109 9.47 5.82 -19.83
C ALA A 109 8.37 6.87 -19.84
N PHE A 110 7.90 7.22 -18.65
CA PHE A 110 6.82 8.18 -18.44
C PHE A 110 7.27 9.27 -17.46
N GLU A 111 6.86 10.51 -17.69
CA GLU A 111 7.14 11.65 -16.83
C GLU A 111 5.86 12.34 -16.33
N MET A 112 5.88 12.80 -15.09
CA MET A 112 4.88 13.69 -14.51
C MET A 112 5.55 14.76 -13.65
N ASP A 113 4.85 15.85 -13.38
CA ASP A 113 5.30 16.83 -12.40
C ASP A 113 5.35 16.16 -11.01
N ALA A 114 6.42 16.43 -10.26
CA ALA A 114 6.48 16.00 -8.88
C ALA A 114 5.34 16.69 -8.11
N PRO A 115 4.60 15.98 -7.24
CA PRO A 115 3.54 16.60 -6.47
C PRO A 115 4.11 17.78 -5.71
N GLU A 116 3.46 18.95 -5.80
CA GLU A 116 3.81 20.06 -4.93
C GLU A 116 3.79 19.52 -3.51
N THR A 117 4.93 19.60 -2.83
CA THR A 117 5.01 19.19 -1.43
C THR A 117 4.16 20.17 -0.64
N GLU A 118 2.85 19.92 -0.54
CA GLU A 118 2.08 20.41 0.59
C GLU A 118 2.86 19.98 1.83
N GLU A 119 3.05 20.91 2.77
CA GLU A 119 3.93 20.82 3.93
C GLU A 119 3.69 19.59 4.86
N GLY A 120 2.79 18.66 4.50
CA GLY A 120 2.36 17.51 5.29
C GLY A 120 2.72 16.11 4.77
N ALA A 121 3.09 15.90 3.50
CA ALA A 121 3.32 14.54 2.96
C ALA A 121 4.81 14.17 2.77
N ALA A 122 5.60 15.06 2.19
CA ALA A 122 7.04 14.86 1.98
C ALA A 122 7.92 15.26 3.18
N THR A 123 7.31 15.79 4.24
CA THR A 123 7.98 16.28 5.46
C THR A 123 7.87 15.33 6.64
N GLN A 124 7.16 14.20 6.49
CA GLN A 124 6.98 13.26 7.58
C GLN A 124 8.26 12.45 7.80
N SER A 125 8.83 12.56 9.00
CA SER A 125 9.97 11.76 9.40
C SER A 125 9.68 10.27 9.21
N GLN A 126 10.71 9.47 8.92
CA GLN A 126 10.62 8.01 8.80
C GLN A 126 9.81 7.40 9.95
N ARG A 127 10.02 7.92 11.15
CA ARG A 127 9.28 7.55 12.34
C ARG A 127 7.79 7.86 12.26
N ALA A 128 7.40 9.08 11.87
CA ALA A 128 5.99 9.47 11.77
C ALA A 128 5.24 8.57 10.77
N GLN A 129 5.92 8.14 9.70
CA GLN A 129 5.35 7.19 8.74
C GLN A 129 5.10 5.81 9.37
N ILE A 130 6.03 5.31 10.18
CA ILE A 130 5.84 4.05 10.93
C ILE A 130 4.76 4.18 12.00
N GLU A 131 4.71 5.29 12.73
CA GLU A 131 3.67 5.55 13.74
C GLU A 131 2.29 5.51 13.09
N ARG A 132 2.09 6.24 11.98
CA ARG A 132 0.83 6.22 11.22
C ARG A 132 0.48 4.82 10.72
N ARG A 133 1.47 4.08 10.19
CA ARG A 133 1.26 2.69 9.73
C ARG A 133 0.79 1.80 10.88
N LEU A 134 1.47 1.85 12.03
CA LEU A 134 1.11 1.05 13.19
C LEU A 134 -0.24 1.47 13.79
N GLU A 135 -0.60 2.74 13.73
CA GLU A 135 -1.93 3.23 14.12
C GLU A 135 -3.02 2.64 13.23
N GLN A 136 -2.85 2.68 11.91
CA GLN A 136 -3.78 2.07 10.95
C GLN A 136 -3.86 0.55 11.13
N THR A 137 -2.72 -0.14 11.28
CA THR A 137 -2.69 -1.59 11.53
C THR A 137 -3.46 -1.96 12.80
N ARG A 138 -3.46 -1.11 13.85
CA ARG A 138 -4.22 -1.37 15.09
C ARG A 138 -5.73 -1.28 14.93
N GLU A 139 -6.24 -0.68 13.86
CA GLU A 139 -7.68 -0.63 13.61
C GLU A 139 -8.21 -2.04 13.33
N THR A 140 -7.45 -2.83 12.58
CA THR A 140 -7.83 -4.19 12.14
C THR A 140 -7.06 -5.32 12.84
N HIS A 141 -5.90 -5.05 13.44
CA HIS A 141 -5.03 -6.06 14.05
C HIS A 141 -4.77 -5.81 15.55
N ASN A 142 -4.55 -6.91 16.28
CA ASN A 142 -3.88 -6.89 17.57
C ASN A 142 -2.37 -6.79 17.35
N VAL A 143 -1.79 -5.66 17.73
CA VAL A 143 -0.35 -5.40 17.59
C VAL A 143 0.37 -5.73 18.91
N GLU A 144 1.45 -6.48 18.84
CA GLU A 144 2.28 -6.92 19.96
C GLU A 144 3.77 -6.70 19.64
N LEU A 145 4.56 -6.37 20.66
CA LEU A 145 6.02 -6.45 20.58
C LEU A 145 6.48 -7.80 21.10
N ILE A 146 7.14 -8.53 20.22
CA ILE A 146 7.74 -9.81 20.54
C ILE A 146 9.04 -9.62 21.33
N GLY A 147 9.83 -8.61 20.96
CA GLY A 147 11.02 -8.22 21.72
C GLY A 147 12.03 -7.42 20.91
N GLU A 148 13.24 -7.31 21.45
CA GLU A 148 14.39 -6.77 20.74
C GLU A 148 15.27 -7.91 20.23
N GLU A 149 15.66 -7.86 18.96
CA GLU A 149 16.61 -8.82 18.39
C GLU A 149 17.52 -8.21 17.34
N LYS A 150 18.58 -8.94 16.98
CA LYS A 150 19.52 -8.52 15.95
C LYS A 150 19.19 -9.23 14.65
N TRP A 151 18.89 -8.46 13.61
CA TRP A 151 18.56 -8.98 12.29
C TRP A 151 19.50 -8.37 11.24
N ASN A 152 20.19 -9.21 10.45
CA ASN A 152 21.21 -8.79 9.47
C ASN A 152 22.22 -7.73 9.96
N GLY A 153 22.58 -7.76 11.24
CA GLY A 153 23.51 -6.80 11.82
C GLY A 153 22.84 -5.58 12.46
N PHE A 154 21.58 -5.32 12.16
CA PHE A 154 20.77 -4.24 12.73
C PHE A 154 20.19 -4.64 14.08
N ASP A 155 20.21 -3.73 15.05
CA ASP A 155 19.52 -3.91 16.32
C ASP A 155 18.07 -3.43 16.14
N THR A 156 17.10 -4.32 16.37
CA THR A 156 15.70 -4.12 15.94
C THR A 156 14.68 -4.40 17.03
N TYR A 157 13.53 -3.72 16.94
CA TYR A 157 12.29 -4.13 17.59
C TYR A 157 11.51 -5.06 16.65
N HIS A 158 11.13 -6.24 17.14
CA HIS A 158 10.26 -7.18 16.42
C HIS A 158 8.81 -6.99 16.85
N ILE A 159 8.00 -6.46 15.94
CA ILE A 159 6.56 -6.24 16.12
C ILE A 159 5.80 -7.28 15.31
N LYS A 160 4.72 -7.81 15.89
CA LYS A 160 3.78 -8.71 15.24
C LYS A 160 2.37 -8.14 15.31
N ALA A 161 1.65 -8.16 14.20
CA ALA A 161 0.26 -7.79 14.10
C ALA A 161 -0.56 -9.01 13.65
N VAL A 162 -1.58 -9.36 14.41
CA VAL A 162 -2.49 -10.48 14.09
C VAL A 162 -3.90 -9.93 13.93
N PRO A 163 -4.64 -10.27 12.86
CA PRO A 163 -6.02 -9.81 12.67
C PRO A 163 -6.89 -10.02 13.92
N LYS A 164 -7.78 -9.06 14.21
CA LYS A 164 -8.68 -9.15 15.38
C LYS A 164 -9.77 -10.19 15.18
N GLU A 165 -10.30 -10.29 13.97
CA GLU A 165 -11.28 -11.30 13.59
C GLU A 165 -10.78 -12.13 12.38
N GLU A 166 -11.26 -13.37 12.25
CA GLU A 166 -10.91 -14.23 11.13
C GLU A 166 -11.56 -13.69 9.84
N GLY A 167 -10.74 -13.19 8.92
CA GLY A 167 -11.20 -12.61 7.64
C GLY A 167 -11.27 -11.09 7.61
N GLU A 168 -11.06 -10.40 8.74
CA GLU A 168 -10.86 -8.95 8.77
C GLU A 168 -9.43 -8.59 8.35
N GLY A 169 -9.30 -7.61 7.46
CA GLY A 169 -8.01 -7.09 6.97
C GLY A 169 -7.56 -7.71 5.64
N LEU A 170 -7.27 -6.84 4.66
CA LEU A 170 -6.67 -7.20 3.36
C LEU A 170 -5.32 -7.94 3.51
N THR A 171 -4.61 -7.62 4.59
CA THR A 171 -3.34 -8.20 5.00
C THR A 171 -3.60 -9.19 6.13
N GLY A 172 -3.08 -10.41 6.03
CA GLY A 172 -3.19 -11.39 7.10
C GLY A 172 -2.24 -11.09 8.27
N ILE A 173 -1.47 -12.06 8.74
CA ILE A 173 -0.49 -11.80 9.80
C ILE A 173 0.63 -10.91 9.25
N GLU A 174 0.99 -9.87 9.99
CA GLU A 174 2.11 -8.99 9.65
C GLU A 174 3.20 -9.04 10.73
N GLU A 175 4.46 -9.00 10.33
CA GLU A 175 5.60 -8.88 11.21
C GLU A 175 6.58 -7.85 10.67
N TYR A 176 7.15 -7.05 11.56
CA TYR A 176 8.04 -5.95 11.24
C TYR A 176 9.28 -5.97 12.15
N TRP A 177 10.45 -5.75 11.56
CA TRP A 177 11.71 -5.53 12.27
C TRP A 177 12.16 -4.10 12.04
N LEU A 178 12.01 -3.27 13.08
CA LEU A 178 12.29 -1.84 13.04
C LEU A 178 13.64 -1.56 13.67
N THR A 179 14.55 -0.87 12.97
CA THR A 179 15.83 -0.45 13.57
C THR A 179 15.58 0.43 14.79
N THR A 180 16.25 0.12 15.89
CA THR A 180 16.07 0.80 17.18
C THR A 180 16.54 2.27 17.18
N GLU A 181 17.48 2.63 16.29
CA GLU A 181 18.03 3.98 16.20
C GLU A 181 17.24 4.88 15.24
N ASP A 182 17.03 4.44 13.99
CA ASP A 182 16.52 5.29 12.90
C ASP A 182 15.13 4.91 12.37
N TRP A 183 14.48 3.91 12.99
CA TRP A 183 13.08 3.54 12.70
C TRP A 183 12.80 3.06 11.26
N PHE A 184 13.79 2.45 10.61
CA PHE A 184 13.62 1.77 9.33
C PHE A 184 13.09 0.35 9.49
N ILE A 185 12.15 -0.05 8.64
CA ILE A 185 11.78 -1.46 8.48
C ILE A 185 12.92 -2.13 7.71
N VAL A 186 13.69 -2.96 8.39
CA VAL A 186 14.76 -3.74 7.76
C VAL A 186 14.31 -5.15 7.38
N LYS A 187 13.20 -5.62 7.98
CA LYS A 187 12.51 -6.82 7.50
C LYS A 187 11.02 -6.66 7.73
N SER A 188 10.22 -7.20 6.81
CA SER A 188 8.81 -7.46 7.06
C SER A 188 8.37 -8.78 6.47
N VAL A 189 7.35 -9.37 7.09
CA VAL A 189 6.67 -10.55 6.59
C VAL A 189 5.17 -10.28 6.66
N THR A 190 4.48 -10.36 5.53
CA THR A 190 3.03 -10.29 5.46
C THR A 190 2.52 -11.62 4.92
N GLU A 191 1.61 -12.27 5.63
CA GLU A 191 1.13 -13.61 5.29
C GLU A 191 -0.40 -13.66 5.40
N SER A 192 -1.05 -13.77 4.25
CA SER A 192 -2.47 -14.08 4.13
C SER A 192 -2.67 -15.54 3.74
N LYS A 193 -3.93 -15.96 3.54
CA LYS A 193 -4.28 -17.35 3.22
C LYS A 193 -3.59 -17.86 1.94
N ASP A 194 -3.50 -17.00 0.93
CA ASP A 194 -3.03 -17.39 -0.41
C ASP A 194 -1.69 -16.77 -0.78
N MET A 195 -1.23 -15.75 -0.06
CA MET A 195 -0.06 -14.96 -0.43
C MET A 195 0.84 -14.69 0.77
N LYS A 196 2.15 -14.77 0.53
CA LYS A 196 3.18 -14.37 1.49
C LYS A 196 4.15 -13.41 0.82
N VAL A 197 4.43 -12.29 1.47
CA VAL A 197 5.39 -11.28 1.02
C VAL A 197 6.47 -11.17 2.08
N ASN A 198 7.72 -11.45 1.71
CA ASN A 198 8.88 -11.16 2.53
C ASN A 198 9.60 -9.95 1.95
N TYR A 199 10.05 -9.09 2.83
CA TYR A 199 10.92 -7.99 2.49
C TYR A 199 12.10 -7.97 3.46
N SER A 200 13.31 -7.74 2.94
CA SER A 200 14.53 -7.79 3.73
C SER A 200 15.57 -6.80 3.23
N VAL A 201 16.22 -6.06 4.12
CA VAL A 201 17.29 -5.10 3.85
C VAL A 201 18.65 -5.75 4.10
N SER A 202 19.58 -5.57 3.15
CA SER A 202 20.96 -6.06 3.24
C SER A 202 21.94 -4.93 3.52
N GLU A 203 21.68 -3.72 3.02
CA GLU A 203 22.49 -2.52 3.23
C GLU A 203 21.58 -1.34 3.58
N LEU A 204 21.97 -0.56 4.59
CA LEU A 204 21.31 0.68 4.99
C LEU A 204 22.37 1.67 5.45
N GLU A 205 22.46 2.80 4.76
CA GLU A 205 23.33 3.91 5.11
C GLU A 205 22.47 5.15 5.40
N ILE A 206 22.61 5.70 6.60
CA ILE A 206 21.85 6.86 7.06
C ILE A 206 22.69 8.12 6.91
N ASN A 207 22.09 9.16 6.32
CA ASN A 207 22.73 10.42 6.01
C ASN A 207 24.02 10.29 5.18
N PRO A 208 24.02 9.50 4.08
CA PRO A 208 25.16 9.47 3.16
C PRO A 208 25.35 10.84 2.50
N GLU A 209 26.56 11.10 2.00
CA GLU A 209 26.81 12.22 1.11
C GLU A 209 26.39 11.82 -0.32
N PHE A 210 25.43 12.53 -0.90
CA PHE A 210 25.03 12.35 -2.30
C PHE A 210 25.76 13.33 -3.21
N ASP A 211 26.19 12.83 -4.37
CA ASP A 211 26.65 13.67 -5.46
C ASP A 211 25.52 13.93 -6.46
N ALA A 212 25.73 14.88 -7.38
CA ALA A 212 24.72 15.24 -8.38
C ALA A 212 24.33 14.04 -9.27
N SER A 213 25.29 13.16 -9.58
CA SER A 213 25.05 11.96 -10.40
C SER A 213 24.24 10.86 -9.70
N THR A 214 24.08 10.94 -8.38
CA THR A 214 23.28 9.97 -7.63
C THR A 214 21.82 10.00 -8.07
N PHE A 215 21.29 11.17 -8.43
CA PHE A 215 19.91 11.38 -8.85
C PHE A 215 19.79 11.59 -10.36
N GLU A 216 20.52 10.78 -11.12
CA GLU A 216 20.40 10.66 -12.57
C GLU A 216 19.99 9.23 -12.94
N ILE A 217 19.20 9.08 -14.02
CA ILE A 217 18.85 7.79 -14.60
C ILE A 217 19.30 7.72 -16.05
N GLU A 218 19.92 6.60 -16.41
CA GLU A 218 20.23 6.28 -17.80
C GLU A 218 19.10 5.42 -18.38
N LEU A 219 18.49 5.90 -19.46
CA LEU A 219 17.49 5.18 -20.23
C LEU A 219 18.13 4.57 -21.50
N PRO A 220 17.59 3.46 -22.03
CA PRO A 220 18.01 2.93 -23.33
C PRO A 220 17.87 3.99 -24.45
N GLU A 221 18.73 3.94 -25.47
CA GLU A 221 18.80 4.96 -26.54
C GLU A 221 17.50 5.09 -27.36
N ASP A 222 16.71 4.02 -27.41
CA ASP A 222 15.46 3.89 -28.16
C ASP A 222 14.20 4.20 -27.34
N VAL A 223 14.34 4.47 -26.04
CA VAL A 223 13.21 4.77 -25.15
C VAL A 223 12.94 6.27 -25.13
N GLU A 224 11.77 6.67 -25.63
CA GLU A 224 11.25 8.03 -25.52
C GLU A 224 10.56 8.22 -24.17
N VAL A 225 10.80 9.36 -23.52
CA VAL A 225 10.08 9.78 -22.31
C VAL A 225 8.78 10.45 -22.72
N LYS A 226 7.65 9.83 -22.35
CA LYS A 226 6.31 10.31 -22.67
C LYS A 226 5.64 10.95 -21.45
N PRO A 227 4.64 11.83 -21.60
CA PRO A 227 3.80 12.24 -20.49
C PRO A 227 3.14 11.03 -19.80
N PHE A 228 3.00 11.06 -18.48
CA PHE A 228 2.37 10.00 -17.70
C PHE A 228 0.93 9.70 -18.11
N GLU A 229 0.21 10.71 -18.59
CA GLU A 229 -1.14 10.56 -19.17
C GLU A 229 -1.18 9.60 -20.38
N GLU A 230 -0.04 9.34 -21.03
CA GLU A 230 0.06 8.37 -22.13
C GLU A 230 0.34 6.93 -21.64
N MET A 231 0.54 6.69 -20.34
CA MET A 231 0.80 5.35 -19.80
C MET A 231 -0.41 4.43 -19.95
N ASN A 232 -1.61 4.97 -19.77
CA ASN A 232 -2.88 4.29 -20.03
C ASN A 232 -3.76 5.27 -20.81
N PRO A 233 -3.57 5.40 -22.13
CA PRO A 233 -4.30 6.39 -22.90
C PRO A 233 -5.80 6.07 -22.81
N SER A 234 -6.54 6.95 -22.14
CA SER A 234 -7.99 6.93 -22.18
C SER A 234 -8.47 7.81 -23.33
N THR A 235 -9.63 7.47 -23.85
CA THR A 235 -10.32 8.29 -24.85
C THR A 235 -11.63 8.75 -24.24
N GLU A 236 -11.89 10.06 -24.27
CA GLU A 236 -13.20 10.59 -23.92
C GLU A 236 -14.22 10.11 -24.96
N VAL A 237 -15.27 9.44 -24.50
CA VAL A 237 -16.31 8.84 -25.34
C VAL A 237 -17.70 9.28 -24.86
N THR A 238 -18.71 9.12 -25.70
CA THR A 238 -20.11 9.25 -25.26
C THR A 238 -20.64 7.92 -24.71
N LEU A 239 -21.73 7.97 -23.94
CA LEU A 239 -22.40 6.74 -23.48
C LEU A 239 -22.90 5.90 -24.65
N GLU A 240 -23.35 6.55 -25.72
CA GLU A 240 -23.85 5.89 -26.92
C GLU A 240 -22.72 5.16 -27.68
N GLU A 241 -21.55 5.77 -27.80
CA GLU A 241 -20.36 5.13 -28.39
C GLU A 241 -19.92 3.93 -27.56
N ALA A 242 -19.78 4.10 -26.24
CA ALA A 242 -19.40 3.03 -25.33
C ALA A 242 -20.42 1.87 -25.31
N ALA A 243 -21.71 2.17 -25.34
CA ALA A 243 -22.76 1.15 -25.45
C ALA A 243 -22.71 0.40 -26.79
N SER A 244 -22.37 1.11 -27.87
CA SER A 244 -22.18 0.50 -29.20
C SER A 244 -20.98 -0.46 -29.22
N ASP A 245 -19.87 -0.07 -28.58
CA ASP A 245 -18.67 -0.89 -28.48
C ASP A 245 -18.92 -2.20 -27.70
N TYR A 246 -19.66 -2.13 -26.60
CA TYR A 246 -20.11 -3.34 -25.88
C TYR A 246 -21.21 -4.13 -26.61
N GLY A 247 -21.86 -3.53 -27.60
CA GLY A 247 -23.07 -4.08 -28.24
C GLY A 247 -24.25 -4.23 -27.28
N LYS A 248 -24.26 -3.47 -26.18
CA LYS A 248 -25.22 -3.59 -25.07
C LYS A 248 -25.49 -2.23 -24.43
N PRO A 249 -26.71 -1.96 -23.94
CA PRO A 249 -27.01 -0.74 -23.20
C PRO A 249 -26.17 -0.61 -21.93
N LEU A 250 -25.56 0.56 -21.72
CA LEU A 250 -24.85 0.90 -20.49
C LEU A 250 -25.78 1.53 -19.46
N LEU A 251 -25.59 1.20 -18.19
CA LEU A 251 -26.26 1.87 -17.09
C LEU A 251 -25.63 3.25 -16.82
N THR A 252 -26.47 4.23 -16.53
CA THR A 252 -26.06 5.57 -16.10
C THR A 252 -27.07 6.19 -15.14
N VAL A 253 -26.67 7.24 -14.43
CA VAL A 253 -27.57 8.02 -13.57
C VAL A 253 -28.27 9.08 -14.41
N LYS A 254 -29.61 9.01 -14.47
CA LYS A 254 -30.47 10.00 -15.14
C LYS A 254 -31.26 10.83 -14.13
N ASN A 255 -30.56 11.47 -13.19
CA ASN A 255 -31.18 12.38 -12.24
C ASN A 255 -30.50 13.76 -12.27
N ASP A 256 -31.25 14.82 -11.98
CA ASP A 256 -30.73 16.20 -11.99
C ASP A 256 -29.80 16.50 -10.79
N SER A 257 -29.56 15.52 -9.92
CA SER A 257 -28.73 15.69 -8.71
C SER A 257 -27.26 15.39 -8.96
N TYR A 258 -26.94 14.67 -10.05
CA TYR A 258 -25.59 14.35 -10.44
C TYR A 258 -25.39 14.70 -11.91
N ASN A 259 -24.29 15.38 -12.22
CA ASN A 259 -23.88 15.63 -13.58
C ASN A 259 -22.81 14.61 -13.96
N VAL A 260 -22.95 13.98 -15.12
CA VAL A 260 -21.85 13.25 -15.73
C VAL A 260 -20.91 14.29 -16.32
N GLU A 261 -19.72 14.44 -15.74
CA GLU A 261 -18.73 15.41 -16.25
C GLU A 261 -17.81 14.78 -17.29
N ARG A 262 -17.47 13.50 -17.11
CA ARG A 262 -16.49 12.82 -17.95
C ARG A 262 -16.84 11.35 -18.12
N ILE A 263 -16.63 10.85 -19.32
CA ILE A 263 -16.78 9.44 -19.66
C ILE A 263 -15.57 9.03 -20.46
N GLU A 264 -14.83 8.06 -19.96
CA GLU A 264 -13.59 7.61 -20.57
C GLU A 264 -13.63 6.12 -20.85
N SER A 265 -13.10 5.75 -22.01
CA SER A 265 -12.81 4.37 -22.38
C SER A 265 -11.31 4.16 -22.38
N PHE A 266 -10.83 3.11 -21.71
CA PHE A 266 -9.42 2.76 -21.69
C PHE A 266 -9.25 1.24 -21.73
N TYR A 267 -8.15 0.82 -22.35
CA TYR A 267 -7.79 -0.59 -22.44
C TYR A 267 -6.80 -0.95 -21.36
N MET A 268 -7.19 -1.87 -20.47
CA MET A 268 -6.34 -2.41 -19.42
C MET A 268 -5.58 -3.64 -19.94
N GLN A 269 -4.32 -3.44 -20.31
CA GLN A 269 -3.48 -4.52 -20.82
C GLN A 269 -3.35 -5.70 -19.84
N SER A 270 -3.24 -5.44 -18.53
CA SER A 270 -3.08 -6.47 -17.50
C SER A 270 -4.25 -7.45 -17.41
N PHE A 271 -5.45 -7.01 -17.79
CA PHE A 271 -6.66 -7.82 -17.76
C PHE A 271 -7.20 -8.14 -19.17
N ASP A 272 -6.51 -7.71 -20.22
CA ASP A 272 -6.92 -7.84 -21.62
C ASP A 272 -8.38 -7.42 -21.83
N ARG A 273 -8.76 -6.25 -21.31
CA ARG A 273 -10.14 -5.74 -21.36
C ARG A 273 -10.21 -4.25 -21.54
N THR A 274 -11.29 -3.80 -22.19
CA THR A 274 -11.68 -2.39 -22.21
C THR A 274 -12.59 -2.10 -21.03
N GLU A 275 -12.34 -1.00 -20.33
CA GLU A 275 -13.22 -0.48 -19.30
C GLU A 275 -13.75 0.90 -19.71
N VAL A 276 -14.97 1.19 -19.29
CA VAL A 276 -15.60 2.50 -19.45
C VAL A 276 -15.94 3.04 -18.08
N SER A 277 -15.41 4.21 -17.74
CA SER A 277 -15.68 4.93 -16.49
C SER A 277 -16.58 6.14 -16.74
N GLN A 278 -17.49 6.40 -15.79
CA GLN A 278 -18.36 7.57 -15.78
C GLN A 278 -18.18 8.32 -14.46
N GLU A 279 -17.77 9.58 -14.51
CA GLU A 279 -17.57 10.43 -13.34
C GLU A 279 -18.81 11.27 -13.03
N PHE A 280 -19.38 11.06 -11.83
CA PHE A 280 -20.58 11.74 -11.39
C PHE A 280 -20.26 12.81 -10.35
N HIS A 281 -20.54 14.06 -10.70
CA HIS A 281 -20.26 15.22 -9.87
C HIS A 281 -21.54 15.84 -9.31
N LYS A 282 -21.42 16.42 -8.11
CA LYS A 282 -22.46 17.21 -7.47
C LYS A 282 -21.82 18.41 -6.80
N ASP A 283 -22.41 19.60 -7.04
CA ASP A 283 -21.89 20.88 -6.53
C ASP A 283 -20.40 21.13 -6.86
N GLY A 284 -19.92 20.58 -7.99
CA GLY A 284 -18.54 20.70 -8.47
C GLY A 284 -17.54 19.70 -7.88
N PHE A 285 -17.99 18.73 -7.09
CA PHE A 285 -17.14 17.70 -6.49
C PHE A 285 -17.49 16.31 -7.02
N LEU A 286 -16.47 15.51 -7.34
CA LEU A 286 -16.62 14.09 -7.68
C LEU A 286 -17.27 13.35 -6.49
N GLN A 287 -18.37 12.66 -6.77
CA GLN A 287 -19.14 11.94 -5.77
C GLN A 287 -18.85 10.46 -5.81
N PHE A 288 -18.96 9.89 -7.01
CA PHE A 288 -18.72 8.49 -7.28
C PHE A 288 -18.33 8.30 -8.75
N THR A 289 -17.69 7.17 -9.02
CA THR A 289 -17.36 6.71 -10.38
C THR A 289 -18.10 5.41 -10.64
N LEU A 290 -18.79 5.31 -11.77
CA LEU A 290 -19.38 4.06 -12.25
C LEU A 290 -18.52 3.51 -13.38
N SER A 291 -17.84 2.40 -13.11
CA SER A 291 -17.06 1.68 -14.11
C SER A 291 -17.85 0.48 -14.64
N SER A 292 -17.64 0.15 -15.91
CA SER A 292 -18.25 -0.99 -16.58
C SER A 292 -17.25 -1.67 -17.53
N PHE A 293 -17.29 -3.00 -17.57
CA PHE A 293 -16.49 -3.83 -18.47
C PHE A 293 -17.17 -5.19 -18.71
N GLU A 294 -16.71 -5.97 -19.69
CA GLU A 294 -17.25 -7.30 -19.93
C GLU A 294 -17.10 -8.19 -18.69
N SER A 295 -18.20 -8.79 -18.25
CA SER A 295 -18.21 -9.58 -17.02
C SER A 295 -17.33 -10.83 -17.17
N PRO A 296 -16.29 -11.00 -16.33
CA PRO A 296 -15.46 -12.20 -16.34
C PRO A 296 -16.18 -13.36 -15.66
N ASP A 297 -15.75 -14.60 -15.91
CA ASP A 297 -16.24 -15.80 -15.21
C ASP A 297 -15.81 -15.87 -13.72
N GLU A 298 -15.10 -14.85 -13.24
CA GLU A 298 -14.56 -14.74 -11.89
C GLU A 298 -15.61 -14.26 -10.87
N SER A 299 -15.35 -14.47 -9.58
CA SER A 299 -16.25 -14.01 -8.52
C SER A 299 -16.42 -12.49 -8.51
N LEU A 300 -17.55 -12.01 -7.97
CA LEU A 300 -17.80 -10.58 -7.70
C LEU A 300 -16.92 -10.02 -6.57
N SER A 301 -16.45 -10.89 -5.68
CA SER A 301 -15.53 -10.54 -4.61
C SER A 301 -14.27 -9.90 -5.18
N MET A 302 -13.88 -8.76 -4.62
CA MET A 302 -12.61 -8.10 -4.93
C MET A 302 -11.52 -8.55 -3.95
N GLY A 303 -11.87 -9.34 -2.92
CA GLY A 303 -10.95 -9.74 -1.85
C GLY A 303 -10.52 -8.55 -0.99
N LEU A 304 -11.34 -7.49 -0.93
CA LEU A 304 -11.03 -6.25 -0.22
C LEU A 304 -11.77 -6.20 1.12
N GLY A 305 -11.17 -6.83 2.14
CA GLY A 305 -11.67 -6.76 3.52
C GLY A 305 -13.02 -7.43 3.71
N GLU A 306 -13.83 -6.87 4.62
CA GLU A 306 -15.19 -7.35 4.85
C GLU A 306 -16.12 -7.02 3.68
N GLU A 307 -16.71 -8.06 3.11
CA GLU A 307 -17.64 -7.98 1.99
C GLU A 307 -19.02 -8.48 2.41
N GLU A 308 -20.06 -7.71 2.05
CA GLU A 308 -21.45 -8.07 2.27
C GLU A 308 -22.11 -8.45 0.94
N GLU A 309 -22.58 -9.68 0.86
CA GLU A 309 -23.44 -10.15 -0.24
C GLU A 309 -24.86 -9.60 -0.09
N LEU A 310 -25.37 -8.98 -1.14
CA LEU A 310 -26.72 -8.43 -1.20
C LEU A 310 -27.28 -8.51 -2.62
N GLU A 311 -28.55 -8.11 -2.80
CA GLU A 311 -29.18 -8.05 -4.12
C GLU A 311 -29.39 -6.58 -4.50
N VAL A 312 -28.96 -6.20 -5.71
CA VAL A 312 -29.37 -4.94 -6.34
C VAL A 312 -29.97 -5.23 -7.70
N ARG A 313 -31.05 -4.53 -8.04
CA ARG A 313 -31.69 -4.61 -9.37
C ARG A 313 -32.05 -6.03 -9.80
N GLY A 314 -32.27 -6.94 -8.85
CA GLY A 314 -32.57 -8.36 -9.11
C GLY A 314 -31.35 -9.23 -9.43
N THR A 315 -30.15 -8.75 -9.15
CA THR A 315 -28.87 -9.44 -9.38
C THR A 315 -28.05 -9.48 -8.10
N ASP A 316 -27.27 -10.55 -7.93
CA ASP A 316 -26.32 -10.68 -6.83
C ASP A 316 -25.27 -9.57 -6.92
N ALA A 317 -24.91 -9.00 -5.77
CA ALA A 317 -23.96 -7.91 -5.65
C ALA A 317 -23.11 -8.07 -4.39
N VAL A 318 -21.93 -7.47 -4.42
CA VAL A 318 -20.99 -7.44 -3.30
C VAL A 318 -20.71 -5.99 -2.93
N TYR A 319 -20.95 -5.66 -1.66
CA TYR A 319 -20.64 -4.36 -1.07
C TYR A 319 -19.40 -4.46 -0.17
N SER A 320 -18.49 -3.50 -0.28
CA SER A 320 -17.33 -3.36 0.60
C SER A 320 -17.28 -1.93 1.16
N GLU A 321 -16.87 -1.77 2.43
CA GLU A 321 -16.69 -0.46 3.07
C GLU A 321 -15.37 -0.33 3.86
N ASP A 322 -14.60 -1.42 4.01
CA ASP A 322 -13.40 -1.46 4.86
C ASP A 322 -12.31 -0.48 4.36
N VAL A 323 -11.76 -0.73 3.17
CA VAL A 323 -10.68 0.08 2.59
C VAL A 323 -11.22 1.11 1.59
N ILE A 324 -12.23 0.71 0.83
CA ILE A 324 -12.94 1.55 -0.13
C ILE A 324 -14.43 1.23 -0.05
N THR A 325 -15.26 2.28 -0.12
CA THR A 325 -16.71 2.11 -0.28
C THR A 325 -17.01 1.82 -1.75
N ASN A 326 -17.37 0.57 -2.04
CA ASN A 326 -17.64 0.10 -3.41
C ASN A 326 -18.82 -0.86 -3.45
N LEU A 327 -19.51 -0.90 -4.58
CA LEU A 327 -20.52 -1.92 -4.88
C LEU A 327 -20.27 -2.51 -6.27
N VAL A 328 -20.17 -3.83 -6.35
CA VAL A 328 -19.91 -4.58 -7.58
C VAL A 328 -21.06 -5.54 -7.88
N TRP A 329 -21.52 -5.57 -9.13
CA TRP A 329 -22.56 -6.50 -9.59
C TRP A 329 -22.43 -6.79 -11.07
N ASP A 330 -23.01 -7.90 -11.53
CA ASP A 330 -23.07 -8.27 -12.94
C ASP A 330 -24.50 -8.09 -13.49
N GLU A 331 -24.65 -7.28 -14.54
CA GLU A 331 -25.95 -7.06 -15.21
C GLU A 331 -25.76 -7.08 -16.73
N ASN A 332 -26.57 -7.88 -17.43
CA ASN A 332 -26.52 -8.03 -18.90
C ASN A 332 -25.14 -8.46 -19.46
N GLY A 333 -24.34 -9.18 -18.68
CA GLY A 333 -23.00 -9.62 -19.07
C GLY A 333 -21.98 -8.50 -19.12
N LEU A 334 -22.22 -7.42 -18.36
CA LEU A 334 -21.23 -6.43 -17.98
C LEU A 334 -21.09 -6.45 -16.46
N ARG A 335 -19.86 -6.32 -15.97
CA ARG A 335 -19.59 -6.07 -14.56
C ARG A 335 -19.60 -4.57 -14.33
N TYR A 336 -20.36 -4.13 -13.34
CA TYR A 336 -20.40 -2.75 -12.88
C TYR A 336 -19.71 -2.65 -11.53
N SER A 337 -18.96 -1.57 -11.35
CA SER A 337 -18.36 -1.19 -10.07
C SER A 337 -18.69 0.27 -9.80
N LEU A 338 -19.33 0.55 -8.67
CA LEU A 338 -19.61 1.92 -8.23
C LEU A 338 -18.73 2.27 -7.03
N LEU A 339 -17.63 2.96 -7.32
CA LEU A 339 -16.68 3.43 -6.32
C LEU A 339 -17.11 4.80 -5.79
N VAL A 340 -17.29 4.92 -4.48
CA VAL A 340 -17.66 6.17 -3.83
C VAL A 340 -16.40 6.96 -3.47
N GLN A 341 -16.31 8.21 -3.94
CA GLN A 341 -15.25 9.14 -3.53
C GLN A 341 -15.70 10.14 -2.45
N ASN A 342 -17.01 10.40 -2.33
CA ASN A 342 -17.54 11.24 -1.26
C ASN A 342 -17.92 10.37 -0.03
N PRO A 343 -17.20 10.47 1.10
CA PRO A 343 -17.49 9.68 2.31
C PRO A 343 -18.84 10.03 2.98
N GLU A 344 -19.51 11.11 2.56
CA GLU A 344 -20.85 11.43 3.05
C GLU A 344 -21.96 10.59 2.41
N ILE A 345 -21.66 9.84 1.34
CA ILE A 345 -22.63 8.93 0.71
C ILE A 345 -22.75 7.68 1.57
N SER A 346 -23.90 7.53 2.24
CA SER A 346 -24.18 6.33 3.01
C SER A 346 -24.51 5.13 2.11
N LYS A 347 -24.35 3.91 2.64
CA LYS A 347 -24.80 2.68 1.98
C LYS A 347 -26.24 2.75 1.47
N GLU A 348 -27.17 3.29 2.26
CA GLU A 348 -28.57 3.44 1.84
C GLU A 348 -28.72 4.38 0.63
N GLN A 349 -27.94 5.46 0.58
CA GLN A 349 -27.93 6.37 -0.55
C GLN A 349 -27.29 5.73 -1.78
N LEU A 350 -26.19 5.01 -1.61
CA LEU A 350 -25.52 4.24 -2.65
C LEU A 350 -26.48 3.22 -3.29
N LEU A 351 -27.12 2.38 -2.49
CA LEU A 351 -28.10 1.40 -2.97
C LEU A 351 -29.25 2.09 -3.71
N LYS A 352 -29.72 3.25 -3.21
CA LYS A 352 -30.74 4.03 -3.89
C LYS A 352 -30.26 4.60 -5.23
N ILE A 353 -29.00 4.99 -5.36
CA ILE A 353 -28.43 5.43 -6.65
C ILE A 353 -28.46 4.27 -7.64
N VAL A 354 -27.97 3.10 -7.23
CA VAL A 354 -27.86 1.89 -8.06
C VAL A 354 -29.24 1.43 -8.53
N GLU A 355 -30.22 1.34 -7.62
CA GLU A 355 -31.60 0.98 -7.97
C GLU A 355 -32.25 1.92 -8.99
N ASN A 356 -31.81 3.18 -9.05
CA ASN A 356 -32.33 4.18 -9.98
C ASN A 356 -31.50 4.34 -11.26
N LEU A 357 -30.46 3.53 -11.46
CA LEU A 357 -29.71 3.51 -12.72
C LEU A 357 -30.63 3.14 -13.88
N GLN A 358 -30.39 3.78 -15.02
CA GLN A 358 -31.17 3.56 -16.23
C GLN A 358 -30.26 3.20 -17.39
N PRO A 359 -30.69 2.27 -18.26
CA PRO A 359 -29.96 2.01 -19.49
C PRO A 359 -29.98 3.24 -20.40
N VAL A 360 -28.87 3.44 -21.08
CA VAL A 360 -28.74 4.33 -22.23
C VAL A 360 -29.34 3.57 -23.40
N ASN A 361 -30.53 4.00 -23.83
CA ASN A 361 -31.17 3.44 -25.02
C ASN A 361 -30.60 4.14 -26.25
N GLU A 362 -30.36 3.39 -27.33
CA GLU A 362 -30.12 3.94 -28.68
C GLU A 362 -31.22 4.90 -29.15
#